data_AF-A0A7V1Q052-F1
#
_entry.id   AF-A0A7V1Q052-F1
#
_cell.length_a   1.000
_cell.length_b   1.000
_cell.length_c   1.000
_cell.angle_alpha   90.00
_cell.angle_beta   90.00
_cell.angle_gamma   90.00
#
_symmetry.space_group_name_H-M   'P 1'
#
loop_
_entity.id
_entity.type
_entity.pdbx_description
1 polymer ?
#
loop_
_entity_poly.entity_id
_entity_poly.type
_entity_poly.pdbx_seq_one_letter_code
_entity_poly.pdbx_strand_id
1 'polypeptide(L)'
;MAKGQHLSRYQKGIVNRYYSNLDTITLTKLQELVSDLFLAEGKKAETYWKKAESLLARTDAKASEVRRAVEGRDVTKLAEIVQSAQFKPKK
;
A
#
# COMPACT_ATOMS: atom_id res chain seq x y z
N MET A 1 24.85 23.49 0.82
CA MET A 1 24.69 22.56 -0.32
C MET A 1 24.64 21.14 0.23
N ALA A 2 23.49 20.46 0.21
CA ALA A 2 23.35 19.11 0.75
C ALA A 2 24.03 18.09 -0.17
N LYS A 3 24.90 17.25 0.40
CA LYS A 3 25.71 16.25 -0.31
C LYS A 3 24.81 15.32 -1.13
N GLY A 4 24.94 15.37 -2.45
CA GLY A 4 24.29 14.43 -3.36
C GLY A 4 24.75 13.00 -3.04
N GLN A 5 23.83 12.19 -2.52
CA GLN A 5 24.04 10.75 -2.34
C GLN A 5 24.12 10.10 -3.72
N HIS A 6 25.32 10.11 -4.31
CA HIS A 6 25.61 9.39 -5.54
C HIS A 6 25.68 7.89 -5.21
N LEU A 7 24.54 7.21 -5.26
CA LEU A 7 24.48 5.75 -5.17
C LEU A 7 25.36 5.16 -6.29
N SER A 8 26.25 4.23 -5.93
CA SER A 8 27.04 3.48 -6.91
C SER A 8 26.13 2.73 -7.89
N ARG A 9 26.63 2.33 -9.07
CA ARG A 9 25.82 1.57 -10.05
C ARG A 9 25.16 0.33 -9.42
N TYR A 10 25.87 -0.33 -8.51
CA TYR A 10 25.36 -1.47 -7.74
C TYR A 10 24.24 -1.04 -6.77
N GLN A 11 24.44 0.04 -6.01
CA GLN A 11 23.43 0.57 -5.08
C GLN A 11 22.18 1.07 -5.79
N LYS A 12 22.31 1.72 -6.96
CA LYS A 12 21.18 2.07 -7.84
C LYS A 12 20.42 0.83 -8.28
N GLY A 13 21.13 -0.25 -8.64
CA GLY A 13 20.52 -1.53 -9.00
C GLY A 13 19.70 -2.15 -7.86
N ILE A 14 20.19 -2.09 -6.62
CA ILE A 14 19.46 -2.54 -5.43
C ILE A 14 18.23 -1.67 -5.19
N VAL A 15 18.38 -0.34 -5.25
CA VAL A 15 17.27 0.61 -5.06
C VAL A 15 16.19 0.42 -6.13
N ASN A 16 16.58 0.28 -7.39
CA ASN A 16 15.65 0.02 -8.49
C ASN A 16 14.96 -1.34 -8.35
N ARG A 17 15.69 -2.40 -7.95
CA ARG A 17 15.08 -3.71 -7.65
C ARG A 17 14.13 -3.65 -6.45
N TYR A 18 14.48 -2.87 -5.44
CA TYR A 18 13.62 -2.65 -4.29
C TYR A 18 12.33 -1.97 -4.73
N TYR A 19 12.39 -0.90 -5.53
CA TYR A 19 11.21 -0.23 -6.07
C TYR A 19 10.43 -1.08 -7.09
N SER A 20 11.09 -1.91 -7.90
CA SER A 20 10.40 -2.80 -8.85
C SER A 20 9.66 -3.95 -8.15
N ASN A 21 10.14 -4.38 -6.98
CA ASN A 21 9.47 -5.40 -6.16
C ASN A 21 8.60 -4.76 -5.06
N LEU A 22 8.69 -3.44 -4.86
CA LEU A 22 7.90 -2.71 -3.87
C LEU A 22 6.42 -2.86 -4.18
N ASP A 23 6.07 -2.90 -5.45
CA ASP A 23 4.72 -3.10 -5.98
C ASP A 23 4.16 -4.42 -5.47
N THR A 24 4.89 -5.52 -5.68
CA THR A 24 4.56 -6.87 -5.20
C THR A 24 4.48 -6.89 -3.67
N ILE A 25 5.45 -6.32 -2.97
CA ILE A 25 5.48 -6.29 -1.50
C ILE A 25 4.29 -5.48 -0.94
N THR A 26 3.91 -4.39 -1.61
CA THR A 26 2.79 -3.54 -1.20
C THR A 26 1.46 -4.25 -1.41
N LEU A 27 1.27 -4.91 -2.55
CA LEU A 27 0.07 -5.71 -2.82
C LEU A 27 -0.07 -6.89 -1.87
N THR A 28 1.02 -7.62 -1.58
CA THR A 28 1.00 -8.70 -0.58
C THR A 28 0.60 -8.18 0.80
N LYS A 29 1.18 -7.05 1.25
CA LYS A 29 0.80 -6.43 2.53
C LYS A 29 -0.66 -5.96 2.56
N LEU A 30 -1.19 -5.48 1.44
CA LEU A 30 -2.60 -5.11 1.34
C LEU A 30 -3.52 -6.34 1.43
N GLN A 31 -3.15 -7.47 0.82
CA GLN A 31 -3.87 -8.73 0.95
C GLN A 31 -3.83 -9.28 2.39
N GLU A 32 -2.68 -9.20 3.05
CA GLU A 32 -2.54 -9.53 4.48
C GLU A 32 -3.45 -8.64 5.34
N LEU A 33 -3.46 -7.33 5.10
CA LEU A 33 -4.31 -6.39 5.85
C LEU A 33 -5.80 -6.67 5.68
N VAL A 34 -6.26 -7.10 4.50
CA VAL A 34 -7.66 -7.51 4.28
C VAL A 34 -8.00 -8.71 5.16
N SER A 35 -7.13 -9.72 5.21
CA SER A 35 -7.31 -10.91 6.05
C SER A 35 -7.30 -10.55 7.54
N ASP A 36 -6.36 -9.72 7.95
CA ASP A 36 -6.21 -9.22 9.31
C ASP A 36 -7.43 -8.40 9.76
N LEU A 37 -8.00 -7.58 8.88
CA LEU A 37 -9.20 -6.79 9.13
C LEU A 37 -10.45 -7.65 9.29
N PHE A 38 -10.50 -8.82 8.66
CA PHE A 38 -11.60 -9.76 8.81
C PHE A 38 -11.69 -10.36 10.23
N LEU A 39 -10.55 -10.42 10.93
CA LEU A 39 -10.43 -11.03 12.26
C LEU A 39 -10.22 -10.01 13.39
N ALA A 40 -9.84 -8.78 13.06
CA ALA A 40 -9.50 -7.76 14.04
C ALA A 40 -10.70 -6.90 14.41
N GLU A 41 -10.75 -6.52 15.69
CA GLU A 41 -11.77 -5.61 16.23
C GLU A 41 -11.13 -4.44 17.00
N GLY A 42 -11.95 -3.43 17.31
CA GLY A 42 -11.57 -2.28 18.12
C GLY A 42 -10.33 -1.54 17.63
N LYS A 43 -9.44 -1.16 18.56
CA LYS A 43 -8.25 -0.34 18.27
C LYS A 43 -7.27 -1.00 17.29
N LYS A 44 -7.23 -2.34 17.26
CA LYS A 44 -6.37 -3.08 16.33
C LYS A 44 -6.89 -2.94 14.90
N ALA A 45 -8.19 -3.11 14.69
CA ALA A 45 -8.83 -2.88 13.41
C ALA A 45 -8.61 -1.44 12.91
N GLU A 46 -8.76 -0.43 13.77
CA GLU A 46 -8.51 0.96 13.39
C GLU A 46 -7.10 1.19 12.85
N THR A 47 -6.11 0.55 13.48
CA THR A 47 -4.71 0.62 13.05
C THR A 47 -4.52 0.00 11.67
N TYR A 48 -5.18 -1.13 11.41
CA TYR A 48 -5.13 -1.81 10.12
C TYR A 48 -5.81 -1.02 9.01
N TRP A 49 -6.97 -0.40 9.29
CA TRP A 49 -7.64 0.49 8.35
C TRP A 49 -6.76 1.68 7.95
N LYS A 50 -6.11 2.34 8.92
CA LYS A 50 -5.17 3.44 8.64
C LYS A 50 -3.98 2.99 7.79
N LYS A 51 -3.45 1.78 8.06
CA LYS A 51 -2.37 1.19 7.27
C LYS A 51 -2.83 0.88 5.83
N ALA A 52 -4.02 0.32 5.66
CA ALA A 52 -4.58 -0.02 4.36
C ALA A 52 -4.76 1.24 3.50
N GLU A 53 -5.33 2.30 4.07
CA GLU A 53 -5.47 3.61 3.41
C GLU A 53 -4.11 4.18 2.98
N SER A 54 -3.11 4.16 3.87
CA SER A 54 -1.76 4.66 3.58
C SER A 54 -1.07 3.89 2.45
N LEU A 55 -1.24 2.56 2.39
CA LEU A 55 -0.66 1.73 1.34
C LEU A 55 -1.40 1.90 0.01
N LEU A 56 -2.73 1.99 0.02
CA LEU A 56 -3.53 2.26 -1.18
C LEU A 56 -3.28 3.66 -1.76
N ALA A 57 -2.86 4.63 -0.96
CA ALA A 57 -2.41 5.93 -1.48
C ALA A 57 -1.19 5.83 -2.42
N ARG A 58 -0.45 4.71 -2.39
CA ARG A 58 0.71 4.43 -3.25
C ARG A 58 0.33 3.69 -4.53
N THR A 59 -0.93 3.28 -4.66
CA THR A 59 -1.45 2.59 -5.84
C THR A 59 -2.26 3.54 -6.71
N ASP A 60 -2.76 3.03 -7.82
CA ASP A 60 -3.64 3.74 -8.74
C ASP A 60 -5.08 3.88 -8.23
N ALA A 61 -5.42 3.16 -7.16
CA ALA A 61 -6.73 3.13 -6.53
C ALA A 61 -7.32 4.53 -6.34
N LYS A 62 -8.62 4.65 -6.62
CA LYS A 62 -9.34 5.91 -6.54
C LYS A 62 -9.55 6.30 -5.08
N ALA A 63 -8.97 7.41 -4.65
CA ALA A 63 -9.00 7.85 -3.26
C ALA A 63 -10.42 7.97 -2.67
N SER A 64 -11.42 8.35 -3.48
CA SER A 64 -12.82 8.41 -3.04
C SER A 64 -13.41 7.04 -2.68
N GLU A 65 -13.00 5.98 -3.38
CA GLU A 65 -13.47 4.61 -3.15
C GLU A 65 -12.80 4.01 -1.93
N VAL A 66 -11.48 4.22 -1.80
CA VAL A 66 -10.71 3.85 -0.61
C VAL A 66 -11.33 4.49 0.63
N ARG A 67 -11.58 5.80 0.58
CA ARG A 67 -12.19 6.54 1.69
C ARG A 67 -13.56 5.99 2.08
N ARG A 68 -14.43 5.72 1.10
CA ARG A 68 -15.75 5.11 1.36
C ARG A 68 -15.62 3.74 2.03
N ALA A 69 -14.69 2.89 1.58
CA ALA A 69 -14.46 1.58 2.18
C ALA A 69 -13.94 1.70 3.63
N VAL A 70 -12.99 2.61 3.88
CA VAL A 70 -12.39 2.85 5.20
C VAL A 70 -13.39 3.44 6.19
N GLU A 71 -14.15 4.47 5.79
CA GLU A 71 -15.17 5.11 6.63
C GLU A 71 -16.35 4.16 6.90
N GLY A 72 -16.76 3.39 5.90
CA GLY A 72 -17.81 2.37 6.02
C GLY A 72 -17.37 1.08 6.71
N ARG A 73 -16.07 0.93 7.03
CA ARG A 73 -15.47 -0.31 7.56
C ARG A 73 -15.81 -1.54 6.71
N ASP A 74 -15.89 -1.35 5.40
CA ASP A 74 -16.32 -2.37 4.44
C ASP A 74 -15.12 -3.17 3.92
N VAL A 75 -14.84 -4.30 4.59
CA VAL A 75 -13.69 -5.17 4.27
C VAL A 75 -13.82 -5.78 2.88
N THR A 76 -15.05 -6.12 2.45
CA THR A 76 -15.30 -6.69 1.11
C THR A 76 -14.95 -5.68 0.03
N LYS A 77 -15.40 -4.42 0.19
CA LYS A 77 -15.06 -3.36 -0.75
C LYS A 77 -13.58 -3.02 -0.75
N LEU A 78 -12.92 -3.08 0.41
CA LEU A 78 -11.46 -2.93 0.49
C LEU A 78 -10.76 -4.03 -0.32
N ALA A 79 -11.22 -5.29 -0.24
CA ALA A 79 -10.65 -6.41 -0.97
C ALA A 79 -10.77 -6.22 -2.49
N GLU A 80 -11.93 -5.78 -2.99
CA GLU A 80 -12.15 -5.47 -4.42
C GLU A 80 -11.18 -4.38 -4.91
N ILE A 81 -10.98 -3.34 -4.11
CA ILE A 81 -10.02 -2.27 -4.42
C ILE A 81 -8.60 -2.82 -4.47
N VAL A 82 -8.20 -3.65 -3.49
CA VAL A 82 -6.86 -4.25 -3.44
C VAL A 82 -6.62 -5.19 -4.63
N GLN A 83 -7.64 -5.92 -5.09
CA GLN A 83 -7.54 -6.84 -6.22
C GLN A 83 -7.38 -6.12 -7.57
N SER A 84 -7.97 -4.93 -7.71
CA SER A 84 -7.92 -4.12 -8.92
C SER A 84 -6.76 -3.11 -8.94
N ALA A 85 -6.18 -2.80 -7.78
CA ALA A 85 -5.11 -1.81 -7.65
C ALA A 85 -3.80 -2.24 -8.31
N GLN A 86 -3.18 -1.31 -9.02
CA GLN A 86 -1.82 -1.40 -9.55
C GLN A 86 -0.93 -0.34 -8.92
N PHE A 87 0.37 -0.58 -8.86
CA PHE A 87 1.27 0.41 -8.29
C PHE A 87 1.40 1.63 -9.19
N LYS A 88 1.43 2.84 -8.61
CA LYS A 88 1.75 4.07 -9.35
C LYS A 88 3.27 4.24 -9.38
N PRO A 89 3.95 4.05 -10.54
CA PRO A 89 5.36 4.40 -10.62
C PRO A 89 5.51 5.90 -10.35
N LYS A 90 6.38 6.26 -9.39
CA LYS A 90 6.77 7.66 -9.22
C LYS A 90 7.48 8.11 -10.51
N LYS A 91 6.81 8.94 -11.30
CA LYS A 91 7.44 9.71 -12.38
C LYS A 91 8.53 10.62 -11.82
#